data_AF-A0A803Y8U0-F1
#
_entry.id   AF-A0A803Y8U0-F1
#
_cell.length_a   1.000
_cell.length_b   1.000
_cell.length_c   1.000
_cell.angle_alpha   90.00
_cell.angle_beta   90.00
_cell.angle_gamma   90.00
#
_symmetry.space_group_name_H-M   'P 1'
#
loop_
_entity.id
_entity.type
_entity.pdbx_description
1 polymer ?
#
loop_
_entity_poly.entity_id
_entity_poly.type
_entity_poly.pdbx_seq_one_letter_code
_entity_poly.pdbx_strand_id
1 'polypeptide(L)'
;GVSYRSALPDLCSPLPPLHCTLELGSYIKDLSVVHGDLSSIVILDNSPGAYRSHPDNAIPIKSWFSDPSDTALLNLLPMLDALR
;
A
#
# COMPACT_ATOMS: atom_id res chain seq x y z
N GLY A 1 -5.81 -11.94 -7.02
CA GLY A 1 -6.80 -10.86 -7.10
C GLY A 1 -6.18 -9.60 -6.55
N VAL A 2 -6.21 -8.48 -7.28
CA VAL A 2 -5.60 -7.23 -6.82
C VAL A 2 -6.57 -6.57 -5.85
N SER A 3 -6.27 -6.62 -4.55
CA SER A 3 -7.05 -5.94 -3.52
C SER A 3 -6.66 -4.48 -3.48
N TYR A 4 -7.60 -3.62 -3.84
CA TYR A 4 -7.41 -2.19 -3.85
C TYR A 4 -8.04 -1.58 -2.61
N ARG A 5 -7.23 -1.05 -1.70
CA ARG A 5 -7.71 -0.16 -0.65
C ARG A 5 -7.02 1.17 -0.84
N SER A 6 -7.82 2.20 -1.15
CA SER A 6 -7.38 3.58 -1.07
C SER A 6 -6.86 3.83 0.35
N ALA A 7 -5.73 4.50 0.46
CA ALA A 7 -5.26 5.04 1.72
C ALA A 7 -6.13 6.26 2.11
N LEU A 8 -7.28 5.94 2.70
CA LEU A 8 -8.08 6.79 3.56
C LEU A 8 -8.24 6.01 4.89
N PRO A 9 -8.45 6.69 6.03
CA PRO A 9 -8.16 6.21 7.40
C PRO A 9 -9.04 5.05 7.91
N ASP A 10 -9.71 4.32 7.02
CA ASP A 10 -10.70 3.29 7.33
C ASP A 10 -10.11 1.90 7.62
N LEU A 11 -8.78 1.78 7.73
CA LEU A 11 -8.15 0.62 8.39
C LEU A 11 -7.87 0.85 9.88
N CYS A 12 -8.23 2.01 10.42
CA CYS A 12 -7.97 2.42 11.80
C CYS A 12 -9.25 2.98 12.47
N SER A 13 -10.30 2.16 12.55
CA SER A 13 -11.45 2.35 13.46
C SER A 13 -11.47 1.18 14.46
N PRO A 14 -12.09 1.31 15.66
CA PRO A 14 -11.54 1.02 17.00
C PRO A 14 -11.35 -0.48 17.38
N LEU A 15 -11.12 -1.34 16.42
CA LEU A 15 -10.78 -2.75 16.61
C LEU A 15 -9.25 -2.91 16.49
N PRO A 16 -8.63 -3.84 17.25
CA PRO A 16 -7.18 -3.92 17.37
C PRO A 16 -6.54 -4.11 15.98
N PRO A 17 -5.47 -3.38 15.65
CA PRO A 17 -4.86 -3.45 14.33
C PRO A 17 -4.12 -4.78 14.24
N LEU A 18 -4.78 -5.82 13.75
CA LEU A 18 -4.17 -7.15 13.63
C LEU A 18 -2.93 -7.17 12.70
N HIS A 19 -2.64 -6.06 11.99
CA HIS A 19 -1.62 -6.01 10.95
C HIS A 19 -0.88 -4.66 10.80
N CYS A 20 -0.89 -3.77 11.81
CA CYS A 20 -0.15 -2.50 11.73
C CYS A 20 0.61 -2.20 13.03
N THR A 21 1.92 -1.94 12.90
CA THR A 21 2.79 -1.54 14.02
C THR A 21 2.96 -0.02 13.99
N LEU A 22 2.74 0.64 15.13
CA LEU A 22 3.00 2.08 15.27
C LEU A 22 4.47 2.28 15.63
N GLU A 23 5.23 2.92 14.74
CA GLU A 23 6.64 3.21 14.96
C GLU A 23 6.97 4.64 14.53
N LEU A 24 7.58 5.42 15.44
CA LEU A 24 8.00 6.81 15.20
C LEU A 24 6.86 7.72 14.67
N GLY A 25 5.63 7.52 15.15
CA GLY A 25 4.46 8.31 14.74
C GLY A 25 3.91 7.95 13.36
N SER A 26 4.35 6.85 12.76
CA SER A 26 3.84 6.33 11.49
C SER A 26 3.44 4.87 11.62
N TYR A 27 2.39 4.47 10.92
CA TYR A 27 1.96 3.07 10.87
C TYR A 27 2.76 2.36 9.78
N ILE A 28 3.49 1.32 10.18
CA ILE A 28 4.27 0.46 9.28
C ILE A 28 3.45 -0.77 8.94
N LYS A 29 3.48 -1.14 7.65
CA LYS A 29 2.88 -2.36 7.10
C LYS A 29 4.00 -3.34 6.77
N ASP A 30 4.15 -4.34 7.61
CA ASP A 30 5.14 -5.40 7.40
C ASP A 30 4.59 -6.46 6.43
N LEU A 31 5.22 -6.56 5.25
CA LEU A 31 4.83 -7.51 4.21
C LEU A 31 5.16 -8.95 4.56
N SER A 32 6.14 -9.19 5.44
CA SER A 32 6.51 -10.54 5.88
C SER A 32 5.37 -11.25 6.63
N VAL A 33 4.46 -10.48 7.24
CA VAL A 33 3.24 -10.98 7.91
C VAL A 33 2.20 -11.47 6.89
N VAL A 34 2.23 -10.94 5.66
CA VAL A 34 1.27 -11.25 4.61
C VAL A 34 1.77 -12.40 3.73
N HIS A 35 3.06 -12.40 3.40
CA HIS A 35 3.66 -13.41 2.54
C HIS A 35 5.11 -13.69 2.91
N GLY A 36 5.50 -14.97 2.95
CA GLY A 36 6.86 -15.38 3.32
C GLY A 36 7.91 -15.17 2.22
N ASP A 37 7.48 -15.09 0.95
CA ASP A 37 8.34 -14.77 -0.19
C ASP A 37 8.10 -13.32 -0.63
N LEU A 38 9.05 -12.44 -0.33
CA LEU A 38 8.97 -11.02 -0.69
C LEU A 38 9.16 -10.79 -2.20
N SER A 39 9.69 -11.75 -2.96
CA SER A 39 9.88 -11.57 -4.41
C SER A 39 8.57 -11.59 -5.20
N SER A 40 7.49 -12.13 -4.61
CA SER A 40 6.19 -12.29 -5.25
C SER A 40 5.12 -11.31 -4.74
N ILE A 41 5.50 -10.31 -3.94
CA ILE A 41 4.56 -9.35 -3.35
C ILE A 41 5.06 -7.92 -3.50
N VAL A 42 4.14 -7.02 -3.79
CA VAL A 42 4.37 -5.58 -3.84
C VAL A 42 3.26 -4.86 -3.06
N ILE A 43 3.58 -3.69 -2.51
CA ILE A 43 2.65 -2.81 -1.82
C ILE A 43 2.43 -1.53 -2.61
N LEU A 44 1.17 -1.19 -2.85
CA LEU A 44 0.76 0.08 -3.45
C LEU A 44 0.24 0.99 -2.34
N ASP A 45 0.93 2.09 -2.05
CA ASP A 45 0.54 3.01 -0.96
C ASP A 45 0.95 4.45 -1.26
N ASN A 46 0.19 5.40 -0.72
CA ASN A 46 0.46 6.84 -0.85
C ASN A 46 1.30 7.40 0.30
N SER A 47 1.59 6.59 1.32
CA SER A 47 2.24 7.01 2.55
C SER A 47 3.64 6.37 2.66
N PRO A 48 4.73 7.13 2.48
CA PRO A 48 6.10 6.61 2.56
C PRO A 48 6.45 5.89 3.86
N GLY A 49 5.82 6.26 4.97
CA GLY A 49 6.01 5.58 6.24
C GLY A 49 5.44 4.16 6.27
N ALA A 50 4.41 3.87 5.46
CA ALA A 50 3.72 2.58 5.46
C ALA A 50 4.59 1.43 4.94
N TYR A 51 5.44 1.69 3.94
CA TYR A 51 6.34 0.72 3.33
C TYR A 51 7.80 0.91 3.73
N ARG A 52 8.07 1.64 4.82
CA ARG A 52 9.43 1.95 5.27
C ARG A 52 10.31 0.70 5.44
N SER A 53 9.74 -0.42 5.88
CA SER A 53 10.47 -1.67 6.07
C SER A 53 10.80 -2.41 4.77
N HIS A 54 10.06 -2.16 3.69
CA HIS A 54 10.20 -2.86 2.40
C HIS A 54 10.07 -1.88 1.23
N PRO A 55 10.96 -0.88 1.11
CA PRO A 55 10.85 0.16 0.08
C PRO A 55 10.98 -0.39 -1.34
N ASP A 56 11.77 -1.46 -1.54
CA ASP A 56 11.97 -2.08 -2.86
C ASP A 56 10.72 -2.80 -3.37
N ASN A 57 9.83 -3.20 -2.46
CA ASN A 57 8.54 -3.81 -2.77
C ASN A 57 7.43 -2.77 -2.91
N ALA A 58 7.74 -1.47 -2.78
CA ALA A 58 6.74 -0.42 -2.78
C ALA A 58 6.57 0.22 -4.16
N ILE A 59 5.31 0.41 -4.55
CA ILE A 59 4.90 1.25 -5.66
C ILE A 59 4.23 2.47 -5.04
N PRO A 60 4.90 3.63 -4.99
CA PRO A 60 4.30 4.85 -4.48
C PRO A 60 3.18 5.31 -5.41
N ILE A 61 2.07 5.77 -4.82
CA ILE A 61 0.99 6.41 -5.57
C ILE A 61 0.60 7.75 -4.98
N LYS A 62 0.13 8.66 -5.83
CA LYS A 62 -0.46 9.92 -5.36
C LYS A 62 -1.71 9.66 -4.51
N SER A 63 -1.85 10.43 -3.45
CA SER A 63 -3.09 10.52 -2.69
C SER A 63 -4.21 11.01 -3.60
N TRP A 64 -5.35 10.34 -3.54
CA TRP A 64 -6.55 10.74 -4.25
C TRP A 64 -7.36 11.71 -3.39
N PHE A 65 -7.77 12.84 -3.97
CA PHE A 65 -8.50 13.91 -3.28
C PHE A 65 -9.83 14.24 -3.95
N SER A 66 -10.58 13.22 -4.40
CA SER A 66 -11.86 13.40 -5.11
C SER A 66 -11.78 14.12 -6.45
N ASP A 67 -10.60 14.11 -7.09
CA ASP A 67 -10.44 14.61 -8.45
C ASP A 67 -11.01 13.60 -9.46
N PRO A 68 -12.06 13.96 -10.23
CA PRO A 68 -12.65 13.09 -11.24
C PRO A 68 -11.74 12.86 -12.46
N SER A 69 -10.70 13.68 -12.62
CA SER A 69 -9.70 13.54 -13.68
C SER A 69 -8.47 12.73 -13.26
N ASP A 70 -8.43 12.24 -12.02
CA ASP A 70 -7.31 11.40 -11.55
C ASP A 70 -7.25 10.09 -12.34
N THR A 71 -6.08 9.84 -12.93
CA THR A 71 -5.78 8.63 -13.70
C THR A 71 -4.61 7.85 -13.11
N ALA A 72 -4.15 8.17 -11.90
CA ALA A 72 -2.92 7.62 -11.31
C ALA A 72 -2.93 6.08 -11.32
N LEU A 73 -4.11 5.52 -11.10
CA LEU A 73 -4.38 4.11 -11.06
C LEU A 73 -4.45 3.42 -12.41
N LEU A 74 -5.05 4.08 -13.39
CA LEU A 74 -5.09 3.59 -14.76
C LEU A 74 -3.66 3.55 -15.34
N ASN A 75 -2.84 4.55 -14.99
CA ASN A 75 -1.45 4.63 -15.43
C ASN A 75 -0.56 3.51 -14.87
N LEU A 76 -0.99 2.83 -13.80
CA LEU A 76 -0.26 1.68 -13.24
C LEU A 76 -0.60 0.36 -13.91
N LEU A 77 -1.70 0.27 -14.67
CA LEU A 77 -2.14 -0.97 -15.30
C LEU A 77 -1.05 -1.63 -16.18
N PRO A 78 -0.32 -0.91 -17.06
CA PRO A 78 0.70 -1.54 -17.89
C PRO A 78 1.85 -2.16 -17.08
N MET A 79 2.24 -1.49 -15.99
CA MET A 79 3.30 -1.94 -15.11
C MET A 79 2.85 -3.14 -14.27
N LEU A 80 1.62 -3.12 -13.76
CA LEU A 80 1.04 -4.25 -13.02
C LEU A 80 0.81 -5.48 -13.91
N ASP A 81 0.49 -5.28 -15.18
CA ASP A 81 0.34 -6.38 -16.14
C ASP A 81 1.67 -7.06 -16.43
N ALA A 82 2.77 -6.29 -16.51
CA ALA A 82 4.12 -6.81 -16.67
C ALA A 82 4.65 -7.60 -15.46
N LEU A 83 4.01 -7.48 -14.28
CA LEU A 83 4.34 -8.24 -13.07
C LEU A 83 3.54 -9.54 -12.91
N ARG A 84 2.60 -9.83 -13.82
CA ARG A 84 1.85 -11.10 -13.81
C ARG A 84 2.69 -12.26 -14.33
#